data_AF-A0A955FRE9-F1
#
_entry.id   AF-A0A955FRE9-F1
#
_cell.length_a   1.000
_cell.length_b   1.000
_cell.length_c   1.000
_cell.angle_alpha   90.00
_cell.angle_beta   90.00
_cell.angle_gamma   90.00
#
_symmetry.space_group_name_H-M   'P 1'
#
loop_
_entity.id
_entity.type
_entity.pdbx_description
1 polymer ?
#
loop_
_entity_poly.entity_id
_entity_poly.type
_entity_poly.pdbx_seq_one_letter_code
_entity_poly.pdbx_strand_id
1 'polypeptide(L)'
;MSEKRVGKWGKVLITLLLLPAAVIVPALSLESHYAPSIQAQTQPDSAQAQRVADYKAGLGREVPLSEQNRIKLRCAVAQGNAKTLASRLSEVRTKRAEAYDSIMKSLNELAVKLENQAFETSALQENIDTLQTKMDTFKVNMGNYYIVVNDLATVDCANDPAAFVATLDAARKANAAVQPQLADIRGYITNTVKPTLAGIRQQIEDGQTVGGS
;
A
#
# COMPACT_ATOMS: atom_id res chain seq x y z
N MET A 1 13.37 17.95 -56.98
CA MET A 1 12.94 18.75 -55.83
C MET A 1 11.86 17.95 -55.10
N SER A 2 12.17 17.37 -53.94
CA SER A 2 11.25 16.53 -53.18
C SER A 2 11.27 17.02 -51.73
N GLU A 3 10.14 17.55 -51.30
CA GLU A 3 9.96 18.27 -50.05
C GLU A 3 9.46 17.29 -48.98
N LYS A 4 10.32 16.94 -48.02
CA LYS A 4 9.99 16.05 -46.90
C LYS A 4 9.12 16.79 -45.87
N ARG A 5 7.83 16.45 -45.80
CA ARG A 5 6.96 16.84 -44.67
C ARG A 5 7.33 16.03 -43.42
N VAL A 6 8.07 16.65 -42.52
CA VAL A 6 8.31 16.12 -41.16
C VAL A 6 7.07 16.40 -40.30
N GLY A 7 6.38 15.34 -39.88
CA GLY A 7 5.18 15.40 -39.06
C GLY A 7 5.42 16.02 -37.68
N LYS A 8 4.52 16.93 -37.31
CA LYS A 8 4.57 17.81 -36.12
C LYS A 8 4.39 17.09 -34.76
N TRP A 9 4.41 15.77 -34.73
CA TRP A 9 4.07 14.96 -33.55
C TRP A 9 5.29 14.51 -32.72
N GLY A 10 6.52 14.78 -33.17
CA GLY A 10 7.74 14.27 -32.53
C GLY A 10 8.36 15.12 -31.41
N LYS A 11 7.66 16.12 -30.82
CA LYS A 11 8.30 17.08 -29.89
C LYS A 11 7.77 17.12 -28.46
N VAL A 12 6.87 16.22 -28.05
CA VAL A 12 6.34 16.22 -26.67
C VAL A 12 7.06 15.21 -25.74
N LEU A 13 8.03 14.45 -26.24
CA LEU A 13 8.58 13.29 -25.52
C LEU A 13 10.04 13.44 -25.08
N ILE A 14 10.50 14.63 -24.67
CA ILE A 14 11.82 14.83 -24.05
C ILE A 14 11.79 15.96 -23.01
N THR A 15 11.00 15.82 -21.94
CA THR A 15 11.11 16.74 -20.78
C THR A 15 10.61 16.11 -19.47
N LEU A 16 11.07 14.89 -19.13
CA LEU A 16 10.73 14.31 -17.81
C LEU A 16 11.81 13.40 -17.24
N LEU A 17 13.08 13.76 -17.45
CA LEU A 17 14.22 12.99 -16.95
C LEU A 17 15.37 13.95 -16.60
N LEU A 18 15.17 14.79 -15.58
CA LEU A 18 16.20 15.53 -14.84
C LEU A 18 15.52 16.36 -13.74
N LEU A 19 14.92 15.69 -12.75
CA LEU A 19 14.62 16.33 -11.46
C LEU A 19 15.80 16.02 -10.53
N PRO A 20 16.60 17.03 -10.13
CA PRO A 20 17.70 16.83 -9.20
C PRO A 20 17.15 16.37 -7.85
N ALA A 21 17.71 15.27 -7.35
CA ALA A 21 17.52 14.80 -5.99
C ALA A 21 18.18 15.79 -5.00
N ALA A 22 17.56 16.94 -4.80
CA ALA A 22 17.83 17.80 -3.66
C ALA A 22 17.14 17.18 -2.45
N VAL A 23 17.86 16.27 -1.78
CA VAL A 23 17.51 15.80 -0.43
C VAL A 23 17.80 16.96 0.52
N ILE A 24 16.86 17.88 0.64
CA ILE A 24 16.79 18.79 1.79
C ILE A 24 16.38 17.90 2.96
N VAL A 25 17.33 17.56 3.83
CA VAL A 25 17.03 17.01 5.15
C VAL A 25 16.65 18.21 6.02
N PRO A 26 15.37 18.43 6.36
CA PRO A 26 15.05 19.42 7.38
C PRO A 26 15.67 18.95 8.70
N ALA A 27 16.57 19.76 9.24
CA ALA A 27 16.98 19.67 10.62
C ALA A 27 15.73 19.87 11.49
N LEU A 28 15.19 18.77 12.02
CA LEU A 28 14.09 18.77 12.96
C LEU A 28 14.63 19.30 14.29
N SER A 29 14.35 20.57 14.57
CA SER A 29 14.39 21.12 15.92
C SER A 29 13.51 20.27 16.84
N LEU A 30 14.12 19.70 17.88
CA LEU A 30 13.40 19.08 19.00
C LEU A 30 12.79 20.19 19.86
N GLU A 31 11.63 20.70 19.48
CA GLU A 31 10.76 21.43 20.41
C GLU A 31 9.68 20.49 20.92
N SER A 32 9.92 20.03 22.16
CA SER A 32 9.11 19.12 22.93
C SER A 32 7.87 19.81 23.51
N HIS A 33 6.91 20.24 22.69
CA HIS A 33 5.65 20.81 23.22
C HIS A 33 4.42 20.42 22.41
N TYR A 34 4.07 19.13 22.43
CA TYR A 34 2.68 18.71 22.34
C TYR A 34 2.52 17.47 23.21
N ALA A 35 2.09 17.66 24.46
CA ALA A 35 1.34 16.62 25.13
C ALA A 35 -0.01 16.58 24.40
N PRO A 36 -0.32 15.54 23.59
CA PRO A 36 -1.64 15.43 23.00
C PRO A 36 -2.66 15.45 24.14
N SER A 37 -3.72 16.24 23.98
CA SER A 37 -4.85 16.18 24.91
C SER A 37 -5.29 14.72 25.00
N ILE A 38 -5.32 14.20 26.23
CA ILE A 38 -5.81 12.86 26.52
C ILE A 38 -7.30 12.88 26.18
N GLN A 39 -7.64 12.61 24.92
CA GLN A 39 -9.00 12.24 24.54
C GLN A 39 -9.31 10.98 25.35
N ALA A 40 -10.34 11.06 26.18
CA ALA A 40 -10.83 9.94 26.98
C ALA A 40 -10.93 8.71 26.06
N GLN A 41 -10.13 7.68 26.34
CA GLN A 41 -10.12 6.46 25.56
C GLN A 41 -11.54 5.92 25.56
N THR A 42 -12.17 5.90 24.38
CA THR A 42 -13.44 5.20 24.19
C THR A 42 -13.21 3.77 24.64
N GLN A 43 -14.08 3.26 25.53
CA GLN A 43 -13.98 1.89 26.02
C GLN A 43 -13.77 0.94 24.83
N PRO A 44 -12.84 -0.03 24.92
CA PRO A 44 -12.62 -0.98 23.85
C PRO A 44 -13.95 -1.64 23.53
N ASP A 45 -14.32 -1.65 22.25
CA ASP A 45 -15.50 -2.40 21.84
C ASP A 45 -15.29 -3.90 22.12
N SER A 46 -16.38 -4.66 22.29
CA SER A 46 -16.29 -6.08 22.59
C SER A 46 -15.51 -6.87 21.54
N ALA A 47 -15.49 -6.40 20.29
CA ALA A 47 -14.73 -7.01 19.22
C ALA A 47 -13.22 -6.80 19.41
N GLN A 48 -12.77 -5.65 19.88
CA GLN A 48 -11.38 -5.38 20.19
C GLN A 48 -10.89 -6.24 21.33
N ALA A 49 -11.65 -6.31 22.43
CA ALA A 49 -11.29 -7.15 23.56
C ALA A 49 -11.13 -8.62 23.14
N GLN A 50 -12.03 -9.12 22.28
CA GLN A 50 -11.93 -10.45 21.71
C GLN A 50 -10.67 -10.62 20.86
N ARG A 51 -10.39 -9.69 19.93
CA ARG A 51 -9.17 -9.74 19.10
C ARG A 51 -7.90 -9.77 19.95
N VAL A 52 -7.81 -8.95 20.99
CA VAL A 52 -6.66 -8.92 21.91
C VAL A 52 -6.52 -10.26 22.65
N ALA A 53 -7.62 -10.86 23.08
CA ALA A 53 -7.60 -12.20 23.67
C ALA A 53 -7.08 -13.25 22.66
N ASP A 54 -7.53 -13.19 21.41
CA ASP A 54 -7.09 -14.08 20.33
C ASP A 54 -5.59 -13.91 20.04
N TYR A 55 -5.07 -12.67 20.08
CA TYR A 55 -3.63 -12.41 19.93
C TYR A 55 -2.83 -13.06 21.07
N LYS A 56 -3.30 -12.94 22.31
CA LYS A 56 -2.64 -13.58 23.47
C LYS A 56 -2.61 -15.10 23.33
N ALA A 57 -3.72 -15.70 22.91
CA ALA A 57 -3.79 -17.14 22.62
C ALA A 57 -2.84 -17.55 21.47
N GLY A 58 -2.79 -16.74 20.41
CA GLY A 58 -1.94 -16.97 19.24
C GLY A 58 -0.44 -16.74 19.45
N LEU A 59 -0.03 -16.15 20.59
CA LEU A 59 1.39 -15.91 20.90
C LEU A 59 2.14 -17.24 21.12
N GLY A 60 1.45 -18.30 21.55
CA GLY A 60 2.03 -19.64 21.70
C GLY A 60 3.12 -19.78 22.76
N ARG A 61 3.39 -18.72 23.54
CA ARG A 61 4.32 -18.71 24.67
C ARG A 61 3.83 -17.75 25.74
N GLU A 62 4.21 -18.01 26.98
CA GLU A 62 4.08 -17.03 28.04
C GLU A 62 5.12 -15.91 27.87
N VAL A 63 4.76 -14.69 28.25
CA VAL A 63 5.69 -13.55 28.26
C VAL A 63 6.43 -13.55 29.60
N PRO A 64 7.75 -13.81 29.63
CA PRO A 64 8.49 -13.89 30.89
C PRO A 64 8.47 -12.53 31.61
N LEU A 65 8.50 -12.57 32.95
CA LEU A 65 8.44 -11.36 33.80
C LEU A 65 9.50 -10.31 33.43
N SER A 66 10.70 -10.73 33.04
CA SER A 66 11.77 -9.84 32.59
C SER A 66 11.39 -9.05 31.33
N GLU A 67 10.71 -9.68 30.36
CA GLU A 67 10.20 -9.02 29.16
C GLU A 67 9.04 -8.08 29.51
N GLN A 68 8.12 -8.52 30.37
CA GLN A 68 7.01 -7.68 30.85
C GLN A 68 7.52 -6.39 31.51
N ASN A 69 8.49 -6.51 32.43
CA ASN A 69 9.08 -5.35 33.11
C ASN A 69 9.77 -4.40 32.12
N ARG A 70 10.48 -4.94 31.13
CA ARG A 70 11.10 -4.13 30.07
C ARG A 70 10.06 -3.37 29.23
N ILE A 71 8.92 -3.99 28.93
CA ILE A 71 7.81 -3.34 28.22
C ILE A 71 7.20 -2.24 29.08
N LYS A 72 6.91 -2.50 30.36
CA LYS A 72 6.38 -1.48 31.29
C LYS A 72 7.27 -0.24 31.35
N LEU A 73 8.59 -0.41 31.47
CA LEU A 73 9.56 0.70 31.51
C LEU A 73 9.57 1.56 30.23
N ARG A 74 9.21 0.98 29.08
CA ARG A 74 9.23 1.66 27.77
C ARG A 74 7.82 1.94 27.24
N CYS A 75 6.79 1.71 28.06
CA CYS A 75 5.42 1.65 27.62
C CYS A 75 4.96 2.95 26.94
N ALA A 76 5.21 4.10 27.57
CA ALA A 76 4.83 5.39 27.02
C ALA A 76 5.44 5.64 25.62
N VAL A 77 6.72 5.32 25.43
CA VAL A 77 7.40 5.45 24.13
C VAL A 77 6.85 4.46 23.10
N ALA A 78 6.64 3.21 23.51
CA ALA A 78 6.12 2.17 22.63
C ALA A 78 4.68 2.47 22.15
N GLN A 79 3.80 2.93 23.05
CA GLN A 79 2.46 3.39 22.71
C GLN A 79 2.46 4.63 21.83
N GLY A 80 3.34 5.60 22.12
CA GLY A 80 3.52 6.78 21.26
C GLY A 80 3.86 6.37 19.82
N ASN A 81 4.83 5.47 19.66
CA ASN A 81 5.21 4.94 18.35
C ASN A 81 4.07 4.17 17.67
N ALA A 82 3.31 3.36 18.41
CA ALA A 82 2.16 2.63 17.88
C ALA A 82 1.06 3.58 17.38
N LYS A 83 0.75 4.64 18.12
CA LYS A 83 -0.21 5.68 17.71
C LYS A 83 0.26 6.43 16.45
N THR A 84 1.52 6.84 16.40
CA THR A 84 2.10 7.46 15.19
C THR A 84 2.03 6.52 14.00
N LEU A 85 2.35 5.24 14.19
CA LEU A 85 2.25 4.23 13.14
C LEU A 85 0.80 4.06 12.66
N ALA A 86 -0.18 3.96 13.56
CA ALA A 86 -1.59 3.85 13.22
C ALA A 86 -2.07 5.01 12.34
N SER A 87 -1.71 6.25 12.71
CA SER A 87 -2.05 7.45 11.94
C SER A 87 -1.44 7.42 10.54
N ARG A 88 -0.13 7.16 10.42
CA ARG A 88 0.54 7.05 9.11
C ARG A 88 -0.04 5.93 8.25
N LEU A 89 -0.40 4.80 8.88
CA LEU A 89 -0.94 3.65 8.18
C LEU A 89 -2.33 3.93 7.60
N SER A 90 -3.16 4.72 8.30
CA SER A 90 -4.44 5.21 7.78
C SER A 90 -4.24 5.97 6.47
N GLU A 91 -3.32 6.94 6.47
CA GLU A 91 -3.00 7.75 5.30
C GLU A 91 -2.44 6.92 4.15
N VAL A 92 -1.47 6.03 4.43
CA VAL A 92 -0.88 5.14 3.42
C VAL A 92 -1.93 4.22 2.80
N ARG A 93 -2.84 3.66 3.62
CA ARG A 93 -3.93 2.80 3.13
C ARG A 93 -4.82 3.55 2.14
N THR A 94 -5.28 4.75 2.52
CA THR A 94 -6.13 5.58 1.67
C THR A 94 -5.44 5.94 0.36
N LYS A 95 -4.23 6.53 0.44
CA LYS A 95 -3.49 6.95 -0.77
C LYS A 95 -3.18 5.80 -1.71
N ARG A 96 -2.85 4.60 -1.18
CA ARG A 96 -2.59 3.43 -2.02
C ARG A 96 -3.86 2.88 -2.66
N ALA A 97 -4.98 2.85 -1.93
CA ALA A 97 -6.26 2.43 -2.48
C ALA A 97 -6.67 3.35 -3.64
N GLU A 98 -6.61 4.67 -3.45
CA GLU A 98 -6.90 5.67 -4.49
C GLU A 98 -5.99 5.50 -5.72
N ALA A 99 -4.68 5.30 -5.51
CA ALA A 99 -3.74 5.08 -6.61
C ALA A 99 -4.07 3.82 -7.42
N TYR A 100 -4.43 2.72 -6.74
CA TYR A 100 -4.81 1.46 -7.39
C TYR A 100 -6.14 1.57 -8.13
N ASP A 101 -7.14 2.22 -7.52
CA ASP A 101 -8.43 2.47 -8.18
C ASP A 101 -8.25 3.34 -9.43
N SER A 102 -7.38 4.34 -9.37
CA SER A 102 -7.04 5.17 -10.55
C SER A 102 -6.37 4.36 -11.66
N ILE A 103 -5.44 3.47 -11.33
CA ILE A 103 -4.77 2.59 -12.32
C ILE A 103 -5.79 1.68 -12.98
N MET A 104 -6.64 1.02 -12.20
CA MET A 104 -7.66 0.11 -12.72
C MET A 104 -8.66 0.85 -13.61
N LYS A 105 -9.11 2.04 -13.22
CA LYS A 105 -9.98 2.87 -14.05
C LYS A 105 -9.33 3.18 -15.40
N SER A 106 -8.08 3.64 -15.41
CA SER A 106 -7.38 3.98 -16.65
C SER A 106 -7.16 2.76 -17.57
N LEU A 107 -6.85 1.59 -17.01
CA LEU A 107 -6.67 0.37 -17.81
C LEU A 107 -7.98 -0.10 -18.45
N ASN A 108 -9.08 -0.08 -17.69
CA ASN A 108 -10.41 -0.43 -18.21
C ASN A 108 -10.88 0.55 -19.29
N GLU A 109 -10.73 1.85 -19.07
CA GLU A 109 -11.06 2.87 -20.09
C GLU A 109 -10.23 2.70 -21.37
N LEU A 110 -8.96 2.27 -21.25
CA LEU A 110 -8.12 1.99 -22.40
C LEU A 110 -8.57 0.73 -23.15
N ALA A 111 -8.86 -0.37 -22.45
CA ALA A 111 -9.35 -1.60 -23.06
C ALA A 111 -10.62 -1.34 -23.90
N VAL A 112 -11.61 -0.63 -23.33
CA VAL A 112 -12.84 -0.25 -24.06
C VAL A 112 -12.54 0.60 -25.31
N LYS A 113 -11.58 1.54 -25.24
CA LYS A 113 -11.22 2.36 -26.41
C LYS A 113 -10.57 1.55 -27.52
N LEU A 114 -9.74 0.58 -27.15
CA LEU A 114 -9.05 -0.31 -28.09
C LEU A 114 -10.03 -1.27 -28.78
N GLU A 115 -10.96 -1.85 -28.02
CA GLU A 115 -12.02 -2.72 -28.54
C GLU A 115 -12.92 -1.98 -29.54
N ASN A 116 -13.31 -0.75 -29.22
CA ASN A 116 -14.10 0.10 -30.13
C ASN A 116 -13.36 0.45 -31.44
N GLN A 117 -12.04 0.27 -31.48
CA GLN A 117 -11.20 0.46 -32.67
C GLN A 117 -10.80 -0.87 -33.32
N ALA A 118 -11.42 -1.99 -32.92
CA ALA A 118 -11.13 -3.33 -33.42
C ALA A 118 -9.67 -3.78 -33.22
N PHE A 119 -9.02 -3.33 -32.15
CA PHE A 119 -7.74 -3.90 -31.70
C PHE A 119 -7.98 -5.11 -30.79
N GLU A 120 -7.01 -6.02 -30.78
CA GLU A 120 -6.99 -7.20 -29.90
C GLU A 120 -6.69 -6.75 -28.46
N THR A 121 -7.54 -7.12 -27.49
CA THR A 121 -7.41 -6.70 -26.08
C THR A 121 -7.41 -7.84 -25.07
N SER A 122 -7.49 -9.11 -25.48
CA SER A 122 -7.63 -10.24 -24.56
C SER A 122 -6.49 -10.31 -23.54
N ALA A 123 -5.25 -10.11 -24.00
CA ALA A 123 -4.08 -10.09 -23.12
C ALA A 123 -4.10 -8.90 -22.13
N LEU A 124 -4.66 -7.75 -22.53
CA LEU A 124 -4.84 -6.62 -21.62
C LEU A 124 -5.92 -6.91 -20.58
N GLN A 125 -7.03 -7.54 -20.99
CA GLN A 125 -8.12 -7.88 -20.08
C GLN A 125 -7.68 -8.92 -19.03
N GLU A 126 -6.97 -9.97 -19.44
CA GLU A 126 -6.39 -10.96 -18.52
C GLU A 126 -5.46 -10.29 -17.49
N ASN A 127 -4.67 -9.32 -17.94
CA ASN A 127 -3.80 -8.53 -17.07
C ASN A 127 -4.56 -7.65 -16.09
N ILE A 128 -5.67 -7.04 -16.52
CA ILE A 128 -6.56 -6.23 -15.67
C ILE A 128 -7.14 -7.12 -14.56
N ASP A 129 -7.68 -8.28 -14.90
CA ASP A 129 -8.32 -9.20 -13.94
C ASP A 129 -7.31 -9.74 -12.91
N THR A 130 -6.11 -10.10 -13.38
CA THR A 130 -5.03 -10.56 -12.50
C THR A 130 -4.54 -9.45 -11.57
N LEU A 131 -4.38 -8.22 -12.09
CA LEU A 131 -3.96 -7.07 -11.28
C LEU A 131 -5.01 -6.71 -10.23
N GLN A 132 -6.29 -6.73 -10.59
CA GLN A 132 -7.41 -6.49 -9.66
C GLN A 132 -7.37 -7.48 -8.48
N THR A 133 -7.20 -8.76 -8.77
CA THR A 133 -7.10 -9.81 -7.74
C THR A 133 -5.94 -9.56 -6.77
N LYS A 134 -4.78 -9.14 -7.28
CA LYS A 134 -3.61 -8.78 -6.45
C LYS A 134 -3.90 -7.56 -5.57
N MET A 135 -4.54 -6.53 -6.14
CA MET A 135 -4.92 -5.30 -5.41
C MET A 135 -5.96 -5.57 -4.31
N ASP A 136 -6.95 -6.44 -4.56
CA ASP A 136 -7.96 -6.79 -3.57
C ASP A 136 -7.36 -7.58 -2.41
N THR A 137 -6.47 -8.53 -2.73
CA THR A 137 -5.71 -9.27 -1.71
C THR A 137 -4.88 -8.31 -0.85
N PHE A 138 -4.24 -7.32 -1.48
CA PHE A 138 -3.52 -6.26 -0.75
C PHE A 138 -4.44 -5.42 0.14
N LYS A 139 -5.59 -4.97 -0.37
CA LYS A 139 -6.55 -4.14 0.39
C LYS A 139 -7.01 -4.86 1.66
N VAL A 140 -7.34 -6.16 1.56
CA VAL A 140 -7.72 -6.99 2.71
C VAL A 140 -6.59 -7.08 3.74
N ASN A 141 -5.38 -7.43 3.32
CA ASN A 141 -4.26 -7.59 4.24
C ASN A 141 -3.79 -6.27 4.86
N MET A 142 -3.83 -5.18 4.10
CA MET A 142 -3.57 -3.83 4.62
C MET A 142 -4.65 -3.40 5.63
N GLY A 143 -5.92 -3.77 5.39
CA GLY A 143 -7.01 -3.58 6.35
C GLY A 143 -6.75 -4.31 7.66
N ASN A 144 -6.37 -5.59 7.60
CA ASN A 144 -6.02 -6.40 8.77
C ASN A 144 -4.82 -5.80 9.52
N TYR A 145 -3.76 -5.41 8.81
CA TYR A 145 -2.60 -4.77 9.42
C TYR A 145 -2.98 -3.45 10.13
N TYR A 146 -3.83 -2.63 9.50
CA TYR A 146 -4.35 -1.42 10.11
C TYR A 146 -5.11 -1.69 11.41
N ILE A 147 -6.01 -2.68 11.43
CA ILE A 147 -6.79 -3.05 12.63
C ILE A 147 -5.83 -3.42 13.77
N VAL A 148 -4.90 -4.35 13.53
CA VAL A 148 -3.99 -4.84 14.57
C VAL A 148 -3.08 -3.71 15.11
N VAL A 149 -2.64 -2.79 14.26
CA VAL A 149 -1.85 -1.62 14.70
C VAL A 149 -2.69 -0.64 15.53
N ASN A 150 -3.98 -0.46 15.24
CA ASN A 150 -4.86 0.34 16.09
C ASN A 150 -5.11 -0.33 17.45
N ASP A 151 -5.30 -1.65 17.45
CA ASP A 151 -5.39 -2.41 18.69
C ASP A 151 -4.09 -2.28 19.50
N LEU A 152 -2.93 -2.36 18.84
CA LEU A 152 -1.62 -2.15 19.49
C LEU A 152 -1.49 -0.75 20.10
N ALA A 153 -2.02 0.27 19.44
CA ALA A 153 -1.96 1.66 19.87
C ALA A 153 -2.86 1.97 21.08
N THR A 154 -3.81 1.08 21.38
CA THR A 154 -4.84 1.26 22.41
C THR A 154 -4.70 0.31 23.59
N VAL A 155 -4.02 -0.84 23.42
CA VAL A 155 -3.67 -1.74 24.53
C VAL A 155 -2.80 -1.02 25.56
N ASP A 156 -3.21 -1.11 26.84
CA ASP A 156 -2.47 -0.55 27.96
C ASP A 156 -1.25 -1.42 28.31
N CYS A 157 -0.07 -1.05 27.81
CA CYS A 157 1.14 -1.81 28.07
C CYS A 157 1.68 -1.70 29.51
N ALA A 158 1.21 -0.76 30.32
CA ALA A 158 1.64 -0.63 31.70
C ALA A 158 0.92 -1.66 32.57
N ASN A 159 -0.38 -1.85 32.29
CA ASN A 159 -1.25 -2.75 33.03
C ASN A 159 -1.32 -4.17 32.44
N ASP A 160 -1.29 -4.32 31.11
CA ASP A 160 -1.25 -5.63 30.42
C ASP A 160 -0.10 -5.69 29.38
N PRO A 161 1.17 -5.81 29.84
CA PRO A 161 2.32 -5.93 28.94
C PRO A 161 2.28 -7.22 28.10
N ALA A 162 1.60 -8.27 28.58
CA ALA A 162 1.46 -9.52 27.84
C ALA A 162 0.55 -9.34 26.61
N ALA A 163 -0.59 -8.65 26.76
CA ALA A 163 -1.43 -8.25 25.64
C ALA A 163 -0.64 -7.39 24.65
N PHE A 164 0.14 -6.41 25.13
CA PHE A 164 0.91 -5.54 24.24
C PHE A 164 1.92 -6.33 23.39
N VAL A 165 2.66 -7.26 24.01
CA VAL A 165 3.62 -8.13 23.30
C VAL A 165 2.91 -9.00 22.27
N ALA A 166 1.76 -9.59 22.63
CA ALA A 166 0.97 -10.41 21.73
C ALA A 166 0.45 -9.62 20.52
N THR A 167 -0.14 -8.45 20.75
CA THR A 167 -0.63 -7.57 19.68
C THR A 167 0.52 -7.05 18.81
N LEU A 168 1.70 -6.78 19.39
CA LEU A 168 2.89 -6.39 18.63
C LEU A 168 3.37 -7.51 17.70
N ASP A 169 3.36 -8.75 18.17
CA ASP A 169 3.69 -9.92 17.35
C ASP A 169 2.68 -10.10 16.20
N ALA A 170 1.39 -9.99 16.50
CA ALA A 170 0.34 -10.00 15.48
C ALA A 170 0.53 -8.88 14.44
N ALA A 171 0.88 -7.67 14.86
CA ALA A 171 1.14 -6.55 13.96
C ALA A 171 2.33 -6.83 13.03
N ARG A 172 3.40 -7.45 13.54
CA ARG A 172 4.57 -7.85 12.74
C ARG A 172 4.21 -8.91 11.71
N LYS A 173 3.44 -9.93 12.09
CA LYS A 173 2.93 -10.96 11.18
C LYS A 173 2.05 -10.35 10.08
N ALA A 174 1.14 -9.44 10.44
CA ALA A 174 0.30 -8.75 9.48
C ALA A 174 1.11 -7.88 8.51
N ASN A 175 2.12 -7.14 8.99
CA ASN A 175 3.03 -6.39 8.12
C ASN A 175 3.79 -7.31 7.15
N ALA A 176 4.30 -8.44 7.65
CA ALA A 176 5.02 -9.42 6.82
C ALA A 176 4.15 -10.00 5.69
N ALA A 177 2.82 -10.06 5.86
CA ALA A 177 1.90 -10.45 4.79
C ALA A 177 1.70 -9.36 3.73
N VAL A 178 1.77 -8.08 4.11
CA VAL A 178 1.54 -6.93 3.23
C VAL A 178 2.75 -6.62 2.33
N GLN A 179 3.98 -6.72 2.85
CA GLN A 179 5.19 -6.37 2.10
C GLN A 179 5.35 -7.10 0.76
N PRO A 180 5.24 -8.44 0.67
CA PRO A 180 5.41 -9.15 -0.60
C PRO A 180 4.34 -8.76 -1.63
N GLN A 181 3.12 -8.42 -1.20
CA GLN A 181 2.03 -8.01 -2.09
C GLN A 181 2.30 -6.68 -2.77
N LEU A 182 2.92 -5.73 -2.05
CA LEU A 182 3.38 -4.48 -2.63
C LEU A 182 4.42 -4.69 -3.73
N ALA A 183 5.38 -5.58 -3.48
CA ALA A 183 6.41 -5.94 -4.44
C ALA A 183 5.79 -6.65 -5.66
N ASP A 184 4.86 -7.57 -5.43
CA ASP A 184 4.16 -8.33 -6.46
C ASP A 184 3.31 -7.42 -7.37
N ILE A 185 2.49 -6.52 -6.82
CA ILE A 185 1.70 -5.55 -7.61
C ILE A 185 2.63 -4.67 -8.47
N ARG A 186 3.70 -4.13 -7.86
CA ARG A 186 4.67 -3.29 -8.59
C ARG A 186 5.37 -4.08 -9.70
N GLY A 187 5.78 -5.31 -9.40
CA GLY A 187 6.40 -6.22 -10.33
C GLY A 187 5.48 -6.53 -11.51
N TYR A 188 4.22 -6.87 -11.23
CA TYR A 188 3.22 -7.17 -12.26
C TYR A 188 2.95 -6.00 -13.19
N ILE A 189 2.79 -4.78 -12.64
CA ILE A 189 2.64 -3.56 -13.45
C ILE A 189 3.87 -3.34 -14.34
N THR A 190 5.07 -3.52 -13.80
CA THR A 190 6.32 -3.20 -14.51
C THR A 190 6.67 -4.25 -15.57
N ASN A 191 6.50 -5.52 -15.24
CA ASN A 191 7.02 -6.63 -16.01
C ASN A 191 5.96 -7.28 -16.91
N THR A 192 4.67 -7.03 -16.67
CA THR A 192 3.58 -7.64 -17.44
C THR A 192 2.72 -6.56 -18.11
N VAL A 193 2.07 -5.70 -17.32
CA VAL A 193 1.11 -4.71 -17.86
C VAL A 193 1.80 -3.74 -18.83
N LYS A 194 2.94 -3.15 -18.43
CA LYS A 194 3.66 -2.20 -19.28
C LYS A 194 4.13 -2.80 -20.62
N PRO A 195 4.78 -3.99 -20.66
CA PRO A 195 5.10 -4.65 -21.92
C PRO A 195 3.88 -4.92 -22.80
N THR A 196 2.76 -5.37 -22.23
CA THR A 196 1.52 -5.57 -22.99
C THR A 196 1.03 -4.28 -23.63
N LEU A 197 1.04 -3.17 -22.89
CA LEU A 197 0.67 -1.85 -23.42
C LEU A 197 1.63 -1.38 -24.52
N ALA A 198 2.93 -1.67 -24.40
CA ALA A 198 3.91 -1.36 -25.44
C ALA A 198 3.65 -2.18 -26.72
N GLY A 199 3.28 -3.46 -26.59
CA GLY A 199 2.90 -4.32 -27.70
C GLY A 199 1.66 -3.82 -28.44
N ILE A 200 0.61 -3.47 -27.71
CA ILE A 200 -0.62 -2.87 -28.28
C ILE A 200 -0.29 -1.57 -29.00
N ARG A 201 0.55 -0.72 -28.41
CA ARG A 201 0.98 0.51 -29.06
C ARG A 201 1.68 0.25 -30.40
N GLN A 202 2.55 -0.75 -30.45
CA GLN A 202 3.23 -1.14 -31.69
C GLN A 202 2.22 -1.61 -32.76
N GLN A 203 1.23 -2.43 -32.38
CA GLN A 203 0.17 -2.87 -33.30
C GLN A 203 -0.63 -1.69 -33.90
N ILE A 204 -0.92 -0.66 -33.08
CA ILE A 204 -1.58 0.57 -33.54
C ILE A 204 -0.70 1.32 -34.55
N GLU A 205 0.60 1.44 -34.27
CA GLU A 205 1.56 2.12 -35.15
C GLU A 205 1.73 1.36 -36.48
N ASP A 206 1.62 0.04 -36.47
CA ASP A 206 1.70 -0.83 -37.65
C ASP A 206 0.36 -0.99 -38.40
N GLY A 207 -0.74 -0.47 -37.86
CA GLY A 207 -2.07 -0.57 -38.46
C GLY A 207 -2.69 -1.98 -38.42
N GLN A 208 -2.24 -2.83 -37.50
CA GLN A 208 -2.76 -4.20 -37.34
C GLN A 208 -4.07 -4.19 -36.56
N THR A 209 -5.19 -4.34 -37.25
CA THR A 209 -6.52 -4.53 -36.64
C THR A 209 -6.95 -5.99 -36.73
N VAL A 210 -7.89 -6.40 -35.87
CA VAL A 210 -8.47 -7.74 -35.91
C VAL A 210 -9.27 -7.89 -37.21
N GLY A 211 -8.65 -8.51 -38.23
CA GLY A 211 -9.29 -8.80 -39.53
C GLY A 211 -8.70 -8.09 -40.76
N GLY A 212 -7.69 -7.23 -40.61
CA GLY A 212 -6.97 -6.62 -41.73
C GLY A 212 -5.73 -7.39 -42.12
N SER A 213 -5.78 -8.17 -43.21
CA SER A 213 -4.61 -8.62 -43.98
C SER A 213 -4.57 -7.89 -45.31
#